data_AF-A0A2I0D0M5-F1
#
_entry.id   AF-A0A2I0D0M5-F1
#
_cell.length_a   1.000
_cell.length_b   1.000
_cell.length_c   1.000
_cell.angle_alpha   90.00
_cell.angle_beta   90.00
_cell.angle_gamma   90.00
#
_symmetry.space_group_name_H-M   'P 1'
#
loop_
_entity.id
_entity.type
_entity.pdbx_description
1 polymer ?
#
loop_
_entity_poly.entity_id
_entity_poly.type
_entity_poly.pdbx_seq_one_letter_code
_entity_poly.pdbx_strand_id
1 'polypeptide(L)'
;MPEEQDCRQCGKCCEKWGWDQKGIPEDLVPWIEAGRTDILQHVGIMFSDRKHSTGKDLTLADLSRVVRIDYWVNVNGGMLTYCPFFFRAGDGKVYCRIHLAKPAVCIGFTPWNERIRDYALNCPACRDSIP
;
A
#
# COMPACT_ATOMS: atom_id res chain seq x y z
N MET A 1 -14.42 8.80 27.23
CA MET A 1 -13.44 9.06 26.15
C MET A 1 -13.69 7.96 25.13
N PRO A 2 -13.98 8.25 23.85
CA PRO A 2 -14.23 7.17 22.89
C PRO A 2 -12.96 6.34 22.79
N GLU A 3 -13.09 5.02 22.89
CA GLU A 3 -11.97 4.09 22.76
C GLU A 3 -11.26 4.34 21.43
N GLU A 4 -9.95 4.57 21.45
CA GLU A 4 -9.16 4.76 20.25
C GLU A 4 -9.26 3.47 19.40
N GLN A 5 -9.85 3.61 18.22
CA GLN A 5 -9.98 2.51 17.26
C GLN A 5 -8.62 2.25 16.63
N ASP A 6 -7.97 1.17 17.08
CA ASP A 6 -6.66 0.76 16.61
C ASP A 6 -6.70 -0.46 15.68
N CYS A 7 -5.71 -0.55 14.79
CA CYS A 7 -5.56 -1.69 13.91
C CYS A 7 -5.29 -2.98 14.70
N ARG A 8 -6.27 -3.89 14.72
CA ARG A 8 -6.14 -5.23 15.33
C ARG A 8 -5.40 -6.26 14.47
N GLN A 9 -4.75 -5.82 13.38
CA GLN A 9 -3.99 -6.70 12.47
C GLN A 9 -4.80 -7.87 11.88
N CYS A 10 -6.11 -7.71 11.68
CA CYS A 10 -6.97 -8.79 11.17
C CYS A 10 -6.75 -9.11 9.68
N GLY A 11 -6.14 -8.19 8.92
CA GLY A 11 -5.83 -8.36 7.49
C GLY A 11 -6.94 -8.03 6.51
N LYS A 12 -8.21 -7.93 6.95
CA LYS A 12 -9.36 -7.81 6.04
C LYS A 12 -9.30 -6.62 5.09
N CYS A 13 -8.89 -5.45 5.59
CA CYS A 13 -8.68 -4.27 4.75
C CYS A 13 -7.50 -4.43 3.79
N CYS A 14 -6.41 -5.03 4.24
CA CYS A 14 -5.23 -5.27 3.41
C CYS A 14 -5.52 -6.27 2.28
N GLU A 15 -6.32 -7.31 2.53
CA GLU A 15 -6.73 -8.29 1.51
C GLU A 15 -7.65 -7.68 0.47
N LYS A 16 -8.64 -6.89 0.91
CA LYS A 16 -9.63 -6.30 0.02
C LYS A 16 -9.08 -5.12 -0.79
N TRP A 17 -8.30 -4.25 -0.15
CA TRP A 17 -7.93 -2.95 -0.70
C TRP A 17 -6.42 -2.73 -0.84
N GLY A 18 -5.57 -3.59 -0.29
CA GLY A 18 -4.13 -3.34 -0.21
C GLY A 18 -3.36 -3.39 -1.53
N TRP A 19 -4.03 -3.62 -2.67
CA TRP A 19 -3.39 -3.86 -3.96
C TRP A 19 -3.91 -3.06 -5.14
N ASP A 20 -5.08 -2.42 -5.05
CA ASP A 20 -5.68 -1.61 -6.13
C ASP A 20 -5.62 -0.13 -5.76
N GLN A 21 -4.42 0.37 -5.45
CA GLN A 21 -4.22 1.73 -4.95
C GLN A 21 -3.40 2.55 -5.95
N LYS A 22 -3.77 3.82 -6.09
CA LYS A 22 -3.00 4.78 -6.89
C LYS A 22 -1.78 5.22 -6.11
N GLY A 23 -0.61 5.18 -6.75
CA GLY A 23 0.62 5.70 -6.16
C GLY A 23 0.78 7.20 -6.34
N ILE A 24 1.63 7.78 -5.51
CA ILE A 24 1.99 9.20 -5.55
C ILE A 24 3.52 9.35 -5.58
N PRO A 25 4.07 10.39 -6.24
CA PRO A 25 5.53 10.57 -6.32
C PRO A 25 6.20 10.72 -4.96
N GLU A 26 5.51 11.26 -3.96
CA GLU A 26 6.02 11.50 -2.62
C GLU A 26 6.40 10.21 -1.89
N ASP A 27 5.72 9.10 -2.19
CA ASP A 27 6.07 7.77 -1.64
C ASP A 27 7.39 7.25 -2.23
N LEU A 28 7.72 7.62 -3.47
CA LEU A 28 8.90 7.10 -4.17
C LEU A 28 10.19 7.69 -3.62
N VAL A 29 10.18 8.96 -3.21
CA VAL A 29 11.36 9.68 -2.70
C VAL A 29 12.07 8.91 -1.57
N PRO A 30 11.41 8.60 -0.43
CA PRO A 30 12.07 7.88 0.66
C PRO A 30 12.50 6.47 0.26
N TRP A 31 11.81 5.82 -0.67
CA TRP A 31 12.19 4.48 -1.14
C TRP A 31 13.44 4.51 -2.03
N ILE A 32 13.57 5.53 -2.89
CA ILE A 32 14.75 5.74 -3.73
C ILE A 32 15.96 6.09 -2.85
N GLU A 33 15.81 7.05 -1.93
CA GLU A 33 16.89 7.50 -1.05
C GLU A 33 17.40 6.37 -0.15
N ALA A 34 16.50 5.52 0.36
CA ALA A 34 16.86 4.37 1.20
C ALA A 34 17.25 3.11 0.38
N GLY A 35 17.31 3.19 -0.95
CA GLY A 35 17.67 2.05 -1.81
C GLY A 35 16.73 0.85 -1.68
N ARG A 36 15.44 1.09 -1.44
CA ARG A 36 14.40 0.06 -1.21
C ARG A 36 13.94 -0.58 -2.51
N THR A 37 14.87 -1.23 -3.21
CA THR A 37 14.59 -1.97 -4.45
C THR A 37 13.60 -3.11 -4.22
N ASP A 38 13.53 -3.63 -2.99
CA ASP A 38 12.55 -4.63 -2.56
C ASP A 38 11.10 -4.12 -2.67
N ILE A 39 10.89 -2.81 -2.49
CA ILE A 39 9.60 -2.13 -2.68
C ILE A 39 9.45 -1.69 -4.14
N LEU A 40 10.45 -0.97 -4.65
CA LEU A 40 10.40 -0.30 -5.94
C LEU A 40 10.19 -1.26 -7.12
N GLN A 41 10.70 -2.50 -7.05
CA GLN A 41 10.44 -3.53 -8.06
C GLN A 41 8.96 -3.93 -8.19
N HIS A 42 8.14 -3.60 -7.19
CA HIS A 42 6.71 -3.86 -7.18
C HIS A 42 5.87 -2.62 -7.51
N VAL A 43 6.51 -1.51 -7.88
CA VAL A 43 5.83 -0.28 -8.28
C VAL A 43 5.86 -0.14 -9.79
N GLY A 44 4.70 -0.02 -10.44
CA GLY A 44 4.60 0.25 -11.87
C GLY A 44 4.77 1.74 -12.15
N ILE A 45 5.62 2.09 -13.10
CA ILE A 45 5.91 3.47 -13.50
C ILE A 45 5.63 3.65 -14.99
N MET A 46 4.83 4.66 -15.33
CA MET A 46 4.70 5.16 -16.70
C MET A 46 5.39 6.51 -16.80
N PHE A 47 6.24 6.66 -17.82
CA PHE A 47 6.91 7.91 -18.12
C PHE A 47 6.18 8.72 -19.19
N SER A 48 6.51 10.01 -19.30
CA SER A 48 5.97 10.93 -20.29
C SER A 48 6.25 10.53 -21.74
N ASP A 49 7.29 9.73 -21.98
CA ASP A 49 7.63 9.13 -23.28
C ASP A 49 6.83 7.84 -23.58
N ARG A 50 5.82 7.51 -22.76
CA ARG A 50 4.98 6.31 -22.80
C ARG A 50 5.73 5.00 -22.58
N LYS A 51 6.97 5.03 -22.09
CA LYS A 51 7.64 3.82 -21.62
C LYS A 51 7.04 3.39 -20.28
N HIS A 52 6.96 2.07 -20.12
CA HIS A 52 6.54 1.43 -18.88
C HIS A 52 7.73 0.68 -18.28
N SER A 53 7.89 0.76 -16.97
CA SER A 53 8.91 0.03 -16.23
C SER A 53 8.47 -0.19 -14.78
N THR A 54 9.25 -0.94 -14.01
CA THR A 54 9.12 -0.94 -12.55
C THR A 54 9.97 0.16 -11.95
N GLY A 55 9.70 0.54 -10.70
CA GLY A 55 10.51 1.53 -9.98
C GLY A 55 11.94 1.05 -9.64
N LYS A 56 12.33 -0.20 -9.94
CA LYS A 56 13.58 -0.81 -9.47
C LYS A 56 14.83 0.02 -9.79
N ASP A 57 14.88 0.57 -11.00
CA ASP A 57 16.02 1.36 -11.49
C ASP A 57 15.70 2.87 -11.52
N LEU A 58 14.67 3.30 -10.79
CA LEU A 58 14.20 4.68 -10.76
C LEU A 58 15.14 5.56 -9.92
N THR A 59 15.52 6.71 -10.46
CA THR A 59 16.29 7.73 -9.73
C THR A 59 15.44 8.96 -9.41
N LEU A 60 15.92 9.81 -8.49
CA LEU A 60 15.24 11.08 -8.18
C LEU A 60 15.09 11.99 -9.40
N ALA A 61 16.05 11.94 -10.34
CA ALA A 61 16.00 12.74 -11.58
C ALA A 61 14.84 12.31 -12.49
N ASP A 62 14.49 11.02 -12.48
CA ASP A 62 13.43 10.45 -13.32
C ASP A 62 12.02 10.84 -12.84
N LEU A 63 11.86 11.27 -11.58
CA LEU A 63 10.55 11.62 -11.00
C LEU A 63 9.83 12.71 -11.81
N SER A 64 10.58 13.66 -12.38
CA SER A 64 10.05 14.71 -13.27
C SER A 64 9.35 14.18 -14.53
N ARG A 65 9.67 12.94 -14.94
CA ARG A 65 9.13 12.28 -16.13
C ARG A 65 8.01 11.30 -15.80
N VAL A 66 7.77 11.01 -14.52
CA VAL A 66 6.74 10.06 -14.09
C VAL A 66 5.36 10.69 -14.25
N VAL A 67 4.49 10.04 -15.00
CA VAL A 67 3.11 10.51 -15.25
C VAL A 67 2.05 9.60 -14.62
N ARG A 68 2.41 8.37 -14.25
CA ARG A 68 1.52 7.44 -13.54
C ARG A 68 2.33 6.48 -12.68
N ILE A 69 1.78 6.17 -11.51
CA ILE A 69 2.33 5.22 -10.54
C ILE A 69 1.22 4.23 -10.17
N ASP A 70 1.50 2.94 -10.33
CA ASP A 70 0.58 1.84 -10.03
C ASP A 70 1.14 0.97 -8.89
N TYR A 71 0.39 0.85 -7.80
CA TYR A 71 0.63 -0.17 -6.77
C TYR A 71 -0.40 -1.30 -6.95
N TRP A 72 -0.05 -2.58 -6.94
CA TRP A 72 1.29 -3.18 -7.03
C TRP A 72 1.42 -3.99 -8.32
N VAL A 73 2.65 -4.12 -8.81
CA VAL A 73 3.01 -4.96 -9.94
C VAL A 73 3.95 -6.08 -9.52
N ASN A 74 4.00 -7.15 -10.31
CA ASN A 74 5.06 -8.14 -10.22
C ASN A 74 6.37 -7.56 -10.77
N VAL A 75 7.48 -8.28 -10.59
CA VAL A 75 8.82 -7.84 -11.04
C VAL A 75 8.94 -7.61 -12.56
N ASN A 76 8.00 -8.14 -13.35
CA ASN A 76 7.92 -7.95 -14.80
C ASN A 76 6.96 -6.80 -15.20
N GLY A 77 6.39 -6.07 -14.25
CA GLY A 77 5.45 -4.96 -14.48
C GLY A 77 3.98 -5.35 -14.65
N GLY A 78 3.61 -6.63 -14.48
CA GLY A 78 2.22 -7.06 -14.54
C GLY A 78 1.47 -6.75 -13.25
N MET A 79 0.26 -6.18 -13.34
CA MET A 79 -0.58 -5.86 -12.17
C MET A 79 -0.84 -7.07 -11.29
N LEU A 80 -0.72 -6.88 -9.97
CA LEU A 80 -1.08 -7.87 -8.96
C LEU A 80 -2.49 -7.63 -8.45
N THR A 81 -3.20 -8.72 -8.16
CA THR A 81 -4.51 -8.71 -7.49
C THR A 81 -4.40 -8.95 -5.98
N TYR A 82 -3.20 -8.78 -5.43
CA TYR A 82 -2.88 -8.92 -4.02
C TYR A 82 -1.68 -8.03 -3.65
N CYS A 83 -1.55 -7.71 -2.35
CA CYS A 83 -0.42 -6.93 -1.85
C CYS A 83 0.80 -7.84 -1.67
N PRO A 84 1.95 -7.59 -2.33
CA PRO A 84 3.13 -8.46 -2.22
C PRO A 84 3.81 -8.40 -0.84
N PHE A 85 3.49 -7.37 -0.04
CA PHE A 85 4.01 -7.21 1.32
C PHE A 85 3.06 -7.72 2.41
N PHE A 86 1.92 -8.29 2.01
CA PHE A 86 0.99 -8.94 2.92
C PHE A 86 1.59 -10.25 3.43
N PHE A 87 1.59 -10.43 4.75
CA PHE A 87 2.02 -11.66 5.38
C PHE A 87 1.05 -12.06 6.51
N ARG A 88 0.46 -13.23 6.39
CA ARG A 88 -0.34 -13.84 7.47
C ARG A 88 0.57 -14.78 8.27
N ALA A 89 0.73 -14.49 9.55
CA ALA A 89 1.51 -15.33 10.44
C ALA A 89 0.63 -16.46 11.03
N GLY A 90 1.28 -17.46 11.62
CA GLY A 90 0.60 -18.63 12.21
C GLY A 90 -0.24 -18.31 13.46
N ASP A 91 -0.09 -17.11 14.03
CA ASP A 91 -0.90 -16.59 15.15
C ASP A 91 -2.27 -16.03 14.71
N GLY A 92 -2.58 -16.10 13.41
CA GLY A 92 -3.79 -15.56 12.82
C GLY A 92 -3.75 -14.06 12.52
N LYS A 93 -2.66 -13.36 12.89
CA LYS A 93 -2.47 -11.93 12.61
C LYS A 93 -1.81 -11.70 11.26
N VAL A 94 -2.00 -10.49 10.75
CA VAL A 94 -1.40 -10.01 9.51
C VAL A 94 -0.37 -8.94 9.79
N TYR A 95 0.75 -9.03 9.08
CA TYR A 95 1.88 -8.12 9.14
C TYR A 95 2.18 -7.59 7.75
N CYS A 96 2.56 -6.31 7.69
CA CYS A 96 3.03 -5.67 6.48
C CYS A 96 4.56 -5.72 6.49
N ARG A 97 5.18 -6.38 5.50
CA ARG A 97 6.65 -6.48 5.41
C ARG A 97 7.34 -5.13 5.23
N ILE A 98 6.61 -4.11 4.78
CA ILE A 98 7.09 -2.74 4.60
C ILE A 98 6.49 -1.79 5.64
N HIS A 99 6.15 -2.28 6.84
CA HIS A 99 5.37 -1.51 7.83
C HIS A 99 5.89 -0.08 8.07
N LEU A 100 7.21 0.10 8.19
CA LEU A 100 7.84 1.41 8.42
C LEU A 100 7.99 2.28 7.17
N ALA A 101 7.74 1.72 5.98
CA ALA A 101 7.87 2.36 4.69
C ALA A 101 6.56 2.24 3.88
N LYS A 102 5.42 2.13 4.56
CA LYS A 102 4.10 2.02 3.93
C LYS A 102 3.85 3.28 3.07
N PRO A 103 3.22 3.13 1.89
CA PRO A 103 2.80 4.29 1.13
C PRO A 103 1.74 5.08 1.89
N ALA A 104 1.64 6.37 1.61
CA ALA A 104 0.74 7.30 2.27
C ALA A 104 -0.72 6.80 2.26
N VAL A 105 -1.17 6.21 1.15
CA VAL A 105 -2.51 5.62 1.03
C VAL A 105 -2.76 4.51 2.06
N CYS A 106 -1.77 3.66 2.34
CA CYS A 106 -1.90 2.60 3.34
C CYS A 106 -1.82 3.12 4.79
N ILE A 107 -1.17 4.26 5.01
CA ILE A 107 -1.11 4.93 6.32
C ILE A 107 -2.45 5.63 6.61
N GLY A 108 -2.98 6.34 5.62
CA GLY A 108 -4.24 7.09 5.76
C GLY A 108 -5.49 6.23 5.71
N PHE A 109 -5.41 4.99 5.23
CA PHE A 109 -6.55 4.08 5.15
C PHE A 109 -6.89 3.49 6.52
N THR A 110 -8.00 3.93 7.11
CA THR A 110 -8.61 3.31 8.29
C THR A 110 -10.08 2.97 8.00
N PRO A 111 -10.49 1.68 8.12
CA PRO A 111 -11.87 1.25 7.86
C PRO A 111 -12.94 1.95 8.73
N TRP A 112 -12.53 2.49 9.88
CA TRP A 112 -13.38 3.22 10.82
C TRP A 112 -13.42 4.73 10.58
N ASN A 113 -12.60 5.27 9.68
CA ASN A 113 -12.75 6.66 9.26
C ASN A 113 -14.03 6.79 8.42
N GLU A 114 -14.89 7.72 8.82
CA GLU A 114 -16.29 7.85 8.36
C GLU A 114 -16.43 7.97 6.84
N ARG A 115 -15.38 8.39 6.14
CA ARG A 115 -15.36 8.53 4.67
C ARG A 115 -15.21 7.20 3.91
N ILE A 116 -14.80 6.12 4.58
CA ILE A 116 -14.49 4.82 3.96
C ILE A 116 -15.53 3.75 4.31
N ARG A 117 -16.40 3.99 5.31
CA ARG A 117 -17.43 3.09 5.91
C ARG A 117 -17.85 1.89 5.03
N ASP A 118 -17.00 0.88 4.99
CA ASP A 118 -17.27 -0.40 4.36
C ASP A 118 -17.57 -1.41 5.48
N TYR A 119 -18.80 -1.33 6.00
CA TYR A 119 -19.29 -2.23 7.05
C TYR A 119 -19.19 -3.71 6.67
N ALA A 120 -19.10 -4.04 5.37
CA ALA A 120 -18.93 -5.40 4.89
C ALA A 120 -17.53 -5.97 5.21
N LEU A 121 -16.54 -5.13 5.53
CA LEU A 121 -15.23 -5.60 5.97
C LEU A 121 -15.28 -6.31 7.33
N ASN A 122 -16.35 -6.18 8.12
CA ASN A 122 -16.45 -6.82 9.45
C ASN A 122 -15.17 -6.59 10.29
N CYS A 123 -14.62 -5.39 10.23
CA CYS A 123 -13.38 -5.04 10.92
C CYS A 123 -13.61 -5.15 12.44
N PRO A 124 -12.81 -5.93 13.18
CA PRO A 124 -12.97 -6.06 14.63
C PRO A 124 -12.89 -4.70 15.34
N ALA A 125 -11.97 -3.83 14.91
CA ALA A 125 -11.82 -2.47 15.46
C ALA A 125 -13.08 -1.60 15.30
N CYS A 126 -13.90 -1.83 14.27
CA CYS A 126 -15.17 -1.11 14.08
C CYS A 126 -16.33 -1.73 14.88
N ARG A 127 -16.24 -3.01 15.25
CA ARG A 127 -17.31 -3.75 15.94
C ARG A 127 -17.29 -3.53 17.45
N ASP A 128 -16.10 -3.41 18.03
CA ASP A 128 -15.94 -3.16 19.47
C ASP A 128 -16.53 -1.80 19.89
N SER A 129 -16.71 -0.87 18.94
CA SER A 129 -17.26 0.47 19.16
C SER A 129 -18.77 0.62 18.88
N ILE A 130 -19.48 -0.46 18.52
CA ILE A 130 -20.95 -0.44 18.39
C ILE A 130 -21.53 -0.88 19.74
N PRO A 131 -22.29 -0.03 20.46
CA PRO A 131 -22.93 -0.41 21.72
C PRO A 131 -23.95 -1.55 21.55
#